data_AF-A0A1J4RI80-F1
#
_entry.id   AF-A0A1J4RI80-F1
#
_cell.length_a   1.000
_cell.length_b   1.000
_cell.length_c   1.000
_cell.angle_alpha   90.00
_cell.angle_beta   90.00
_cell.angle_gamma   90.00
#
_symmetry.space_group_name_H-M   'P 1'
#
loop_
_entity.id
_entity.type
_entity.pdbx_description
1 polymer ?
#
loop_
_entity_poly.entity_id
_entity_poly.type
_entity_poly.pdbx_seq_one_letter_code
_entity_poly.pdbx_strand_id
1 'polypeptide(L)' 'MSKPVTIDTSYIITQNGKPAALIIPLDAKIKEKNGDEVWARLEKLGEEIAKGWQSEKSAVEILSEMRR' A
#
# COMPACT_ATOMS: atom_id res chain seq x y z
N MET A 1 -25.67 -23.07 19.78
CA MET A 1 -24.24 -22.69 19.60
C MET A 1 -24.18 -21.19 19.39
N SER A 2 -23.56 -20.45 20.33
CA SER A 2 -23.42 -18.99 20.23
C SER A 2 -22.28 -18.64 19.28
N LYS A 3 -22.49 -17.68 18.36
CA LYS A 3 -21.42 -17.19 17.47
C LYS A 3 -20.41 -16.40 18.32
N PRO A 4 -19.09 -16.53 18.09
CA PRO A 4 -18.10 -15.76 18.82
C PRO A 4 -18.31 -14.26 18.58
N VAL A 5 -18.19 -13.47 19.64
CA VAL A 5 -18.21 -12.00 19.58
C VAL A 5 -16.87 -11.55 19.00
N THR A 6 -16.90 -10.96 17.81
CA THR A 6 -15.72 -10.29 17.21
C THR A 6 -15.57 -8.93 17.86
N ILE A 7 -14.44 -8.70 18.54
CA ILE A 7 -14.11 -7.41 19.16
C ILE A 7 -13.21 -6.65 18.19
N ASP A 8 -13.76 -5.67 17.47
CA ASP A 8 -13.01 -4.83 16.52
C ASP A 8 -12.25 -3.70 17.24
N THR A 9 -11.29 -4.02 18.10
CA THR A 9 -10.48 -3.01 18.82
C THR A 9 -9.02 -3.04 18.36
N SER A 10 -8.53 -1.92 17.84
CA SER A 10 -7.14 -1.75 17.42
C SER A 10 -6.41 -0.73 18.30
N TYR A 11 -5.14 -0.98 18.60
CA TYR A 11 -4.30 -0.07 19.40
C TYR A 11 -3.06 0.38 18.62
N ILE A 12 -2.79 1.68 18.60
CA ILE A 12 -1.57 2.24 18.02
C ILE A 12 -0.51 2.34 19.12
N ILE A 13 0.64 1.72 18.88
CA ILE A 13 1.84 1.88 19.72
C ILE A 13 2.63 3.08 19.18
N THR A 14 2.98 4.01 20.06
CA THR A 14 3.81 5.18 19.70
C THR A 14 5.19 5.13 20.37
N GLN A 15 6.21 5.65 19.66
CA GLN A 15 7.55 5.90 20.16
C GLN A 15 7.90 7.37 19.91
N ASN A 16 8.26 8.12 20.94
CA ASN A 16 8.52 9.58 20.84
C ASN A 16 7.37 10.36 20.18
N GLY A 17 6.11 9.97 20.49
CA GLY A 17 4.91 10.58 19.92
C GLY A 17 4.63 10.21 18.46
N LYS A 18 5.44 9.35 17.85
CA LYS A 18 5.26 8.87 16.46
C LYS A 18 4.73 7.43 16.46
N PRO A 19 3.74 7.08 15.62
CA PRO A 19 3.30 5.69 15.47
C PRO A 19 4.47 4.78 15.07
N ALA A 20 4.61 3.67 15.78
CA ALA A 20 5.69 2.68 15.56
C ALA A 20 5.14 1.29 15.24
N ALA A 21 3.97 0.93 15.78
CA ALA A 21 3.34 -0.36 15.53
C ALA A 21 1.82 -0.29 15.75
N LEU A 22 1.12 -1.33 15.29
CA LEU A 22 -0.33 -1.50 15.42
C LEU A 22 -0.62 -2.89 15.98
N ILE A 23 -1.39 -2.97 17.06
CA ILE A 23 -1.94 -4.22 17.59
C ILE A 23 -3.37 -4.35 17.09
N ILE A 24 -3.68 -5.47 16.45
CA ILE A 24 -5.03 -5.86 16.02
C ILE A 24 -5.33 -7.30 16.46
N PRO A 25 -6.61 -7.64 16.68
CA PRO A 25 -7.05 -9.03 16.83
C PRO A 25 -6.66 -9.86 15.61
N LEU A 26 -6.35 -11.14 15.81
CA LEU A 26 -5.96 -12.04 14.71
C LEU A 26 -7.11 -12.32 13.75
N ASP A 27 -8.35 -12.26 14.24
CA ASP A 27 -9.58 -12.39 13.45
C ASP A 27 -10.07 -11.06 12.88
N ALA A 28 -9.34 -9.97 13.12
CA ALA A 28 -9.68 -8.67 12.56
C ALA A 28 -9.62 -8.75 11.03
N LYS A 29 -10.73 -8.40 10.38
CA LYS A 29 -10.73 -8.16 8.95
C LYS A 29 -9.98 -6.86 8.67
N ILE A 30 -8.69 -6.97 8.38
CA ILE A 30 -7.95 -5.89 7.75
C ILE A 30 -8.73 -5.59 6.46
N LYS A 31 -9.22 -4.35 6.30
CA LYS A 31 -9.73 -3.92 5.00
C LYS A 31 -8.56 -3.97 4.04
N GLU A 32 -8.43 -5.09 3.33
CA GLU A 32 -7.59 -5.15 2.14
C GLU A 32 -8.11 -4.05 1.22
N LYS A 33 -7.19 -3.19 0.78
CA LYS A 33 -7.55 -2.24 -0.27
C LYS A 33 -8.07 -3.06 -1.43
N ASN A 34 -9.16 -2.61 -2.05
CA ASN A 34 -9.66 -3.27 -3.25
C ASN A 34 -8.51 -3.29 -4.28
N GLY A 35 -8.00 -4.49 -4.59
CA GLY A 35 -6.84 -4.67 -5.46
C GLY A 35 -7.05 -4.01 -6.82
N ASP A 36 -8.29 -4.07 -7.33
CA ASP A 36 -8.65 -3.47 -8.61
C ASP A 36 -8.59 -1.94 -8.56
N GLU A 37 -9.01 -1.33 -7.46
CA GLU A 37 -8.93 0.13 -7.27
C GLU A 37 -7.47 0.59 -7.15
N VAL A 38 -6.64 -0.18 -6.44
CA VAL A 38 -5.20 0.09 -6.32
C VAL A 38 -4.52 -0.02 -7.67
N TRP A 39 -4.85 -1.05 -8.46
CA TRP A 39 -4.29 -1.21 -9.80
C TRP A 39 -4.73 -0.11 -10.75
N ALA A 40 -6.02 0.21 -10.81
CA ALA A 40 -6.51 1.30 -11.64
C ALA A 40 -5.83 2.64 -11.31
N ARG A 41 -5.57 2.90 -10.02
CA ARG A 41 -4.82 4.08 -9.59
C ARG A 41 -3.36 4.05 -10.05
N LEU A 42 -2.70 2.89 -9.99
CA LEU A 42 -1.33 2.75 -10.46
C LEU A 42 -1.23 2.99 -11.97
N GLU A 43 -2.12 2.39 -12.76
CA GLU A 43 -2.14 2.56 -14.22
C GLU A 43 -2.32 4.02 -14.59
N LYS A 44 -3.30 4.70 -13.97
CA LYS A 44 -3.53 6.13 -14.19
C LYS A 44 -2.28 6.96 -13.87
N LEU A 45 -1.59 6.67 -12.79
CA LEU A 45 -0.35 7.35 -12.44
C LEU A 45 0.75 7.09 -13.48
N GLY A 46 0.84 5.87 -13.99
CA GLY A 46 1.75 5.52 -15.10
C GLY A 46 1.47 6.33 -16.36
N GLU A 47 0.20 6.52 -16.74
CA GLU A 47 -0.18 7.36 -17.88
C GLU A 47 0.19 8.83 -17.68
N GLU A 48 -0.02 9.36 -16.46
CA GLU A 48 0.35 10.75 -16.12
C GLU A 48 1.87 10.96 -16.23
N ILE A 49 2.66 10.01 -15.74
CA ILE A 49 4.13 10.03 -15.85
C ILE A 49 4.57 9.93 -17.31
N ALA A 50 3.95 9.04 -18.10
CA ALA A 50 4.29 8.85 -19.51
C ALA A 50 4.03 10.11 -20.33
N LYS A 51 2.94 10.85 -20.07
CA LYS A 51 2.62 12.12 -20.75
C LYS A 51 3.66 13.21 -20.52
N GLY A 52 4.30 13.21 -19.35
CA GLY A 52 5.32 14.18 -18.96
C GLY A 52 6.75 13.68 -19.12
N TRP A 53 6.97 12.56 -19.83
CA TRP A 53 8.28 11.94 -19.89
C TRP A 53 9.28 12.80 -20.68
N GLN A 54 10.37 13.21 -20.02
CA GLN A 54 11.40 14.08 -20.61
C GLN A 54 12.73 13.35 -20.85
N SER A 55 12.89 12.12 -20.37
CA SER A 55 14.14 11.38 -20.57
C SER A 55 14.16 10.72 -21.95
N GLU A 56 15.33 10.76 -22.59
CA GLU A 56 15.58 10.01 -23.83
C GLU A 56 15.62 8.49 -23.59
N LYS A 57 15.82 8.06 -22.32
CA LYS A 57 15.81 6.65 -21.92
C LYS A 57 14.40 6.21 -21.55
N SER A 58 14.05 4.98 -21.91
CA SER A 58 12.86 4.30 -21.40
C SER A 58 12.98 4.03 -19.90
N ALA A 59 11.83 3.88 -19.24
CA ALA A 59 11.79 3.48 -17.83
C ALA A 59 12.51 2.15 -17.58
N VAL A 60 12.46 1.21 -18.54
CA VAL A 60 13.11 -0.10 -18.45
C VAL A 60 14.64 0.04 -18.46
N GLU A 61 15.18 0.94 -19.27
CA GLU A 61 16.63 1.20 -19.32
C GLU A 61 17.14 1.79 -18.01
N ILE A 62 16.43 2.79 -17.47
CA ILE A 62 16.77 3.41 -16.18
C ILE A 62 16.77 2.37 -15.05
N LEU A 63 15.73 1.53 -14.98
CA LEU A 63 15.63 0.48 -13.95
C LEU A 63 16.70 -0.60 -14.10
N SER A 64 17.09 -0.91 -15.35
CA SER A 64 18.15 -1.88 -15.63
C SER A 64 19.53 -1.38 -15.21
N GLU A 65 19.78 -0.07 -15.34
CA GLU A 65 21.01 0.57 -14.86
C GLU A 65 21.09 0.58 -13.33
N MET A 66 20.00 0.92 -12.63
CA MET A 66 19.97 0.95 -11.16
C MET A 66 20.15 -0.43 -10.50
N ARG A 67 19.81 -1.51 -11.22
CA ARG A 67 19.93 -2.89 -10.74
C ARG A 67 21.36 -3.44 -10.87
N ARG A 68 22.16 -2.90 -11.78
CA ARG A 68 23.55 -3.32 -12.02
C ARG A 68 24.51 -2.68 -11.02
#